data_AF-A0A0A0KK50-F1
#
_entry.id   AF-A0A0A0KK50-F1
#
_cell.length_a   1.000
_cell.length_b   1.000
_cell.length_c   1.000
_cell.angle_alpha   90.00
_cell.angle_beta   90.00
_cell.angle_gamma   90.00
#
_symmetry.space_group_name_H-M   'P 1'
#
loop_
_entity.id
_entity.type
_entity.pdbx_description
1 polymer ?
#
loop_
_entity_poly.entity_id
_entity_poly.type
_entity_poly.pdbx_seq_one_letter_code
_entity_poly.pdbx_strand_id
1 'polypeptide(L)'
;MTNNPNVVISESKSSINMAITVTVSNSSIFQATAQKPPAGPSSTTGGGYISISRSTKLVQQPDGRARIKTWVDSMRASSPSRIKPTPSLSDHDHDNNSSWMLHHPSALDMFDQIIDASKGKQIVMFLDYDGTLSPIVDDPDRAFMSDAMRKTVKTVARSFPTAIVSGRRRDKVYGFVRLGELYYAGSHGMDIKGPTKDSNYKKCTQSVLFQPASEFLPMIDQVYKELVEKTKSTPGAKVENNKFCLSVHYRCVEEKKWSELAQQVKSVLKDFPQLRLTQGRKVLEIRPTIKWDKGKALEFLLESLGFNNCSDVFPVYIGDDRTDEDAFKIIRERGQGFGILVSKFPKETSASYSLREPSEVMNFLQRLAEWKKRSILPLPGQCQM
;
A
#
# COMPACT_ATOMS: atom_id res chain seq x y z
N MET A 1 19.63 -65.79 -17.34
CA MET A 1 20.59 -66.37 -16.38
C MET A 1 21.77 -65.41 -16.36
N THR A 2 22.11 -64.66 -15.33
CA THR A 2 22.12 -64.91 -13.88
C THR A 2 21.96 -63.58 -13.11
N ASN A 3 21.24 -63.66 -11.99
CA ASN A 3 21.08 -62.62 -10.96
C ASN A 3 22.42 -62.28 -10.28
N ASN A 4 22.55 -61.03 -9.80
CA ASN A 4 23.19 -60.78 -8.51
C ASN A 4 22.54 -59.54 -7.82
N PRO A 5 22.38 -59.53 -6.48
CA PRO A 5 21.45 -58.64 -5.77
C PRO A 5 22.11 -57.47 -5.00
N ASN A 6 21.26 -56.50 -4.65
CA ASN A 6 21.25 -55.55 -3.52
C ASN A 6 22.55 -55.23 -2.74
N VAL A 7 22.87 -53.93 -2.65
CA VAL A 7 23.30 -53.29 -1.40
C VAL A 7 22.51 -51.99 -1.20
N VAL A 8 21.75 -51.96 -0.11
CA VAL A 8 21.13 -50.80 0.51
C VAL A 8 22.13 -50.25 1.53
N ILE A 9 22.44 -48.95 1.45
CA ILE A 9 23.02 -48.22 2.59
C ILE A 9 22.15 -46.97 2.81
N SER A 10 21.51 -46.99 3.97
CA SER A 10 20.86 -45.88 4.66
C SER A 10 21.90 -44.91 5.21
N GLU A 11 21.60 -43.61 5.19
CA GLU A 11 21.92 -42.56 6.18
C GLU A 11 21.71 -41.21 5.48
N SER A 12 21.31 -40.10 6.10
CA SER A 12 20.77 -39.79 7.42
C SER A 12 20.19 -38.38 7.29
N LYS A 13 19.11 -38.10 8.02
CA LYS A 13 18.50 -36.76 8.08
C LYS A 13 19.50 -35.79 8.73
N SER A 14 19.78 -34.69 8.06
CA SER A 14 20.39 -33.51 8.68
C SER A 14 19.65 -32.27 8.21
N SER A 15 18.64 -31.90 9.00
CA SER A 15 17.93 -30.63 8.91
C SER A 15 18.80 -29.56 9.55
N ILE A 16 19.32 -28.62 8.75
CA ILE A 16 19.92 -27.39 9.28
C ILE A 16 19.00 -26.23 8.91
N ASN A 17 18.05 -25.95 9.80
CA ASN A 17 17.32 -24.69 9.85
C ASN A 17 18.26 -23.66 10.49
N MET A 18 18.92 -22.82 9.68
CA MET A 18 19.59 -21.63 10.20
C MET A 18 18.58 -20.48 10.28
N ALA A 19 17.99 -20.31 11.46
CA ALA A 19 17.31 -19.09 11.85
C ALA A 19 18.34 -18.14 12.47
N ILE A 20 18.53 -16.96 11.89
CA ILE A 20 19.39 -15.92 12.45
C ILE A 20 18.50 -14.98 13.27
N THR A 21 18.64 -15.07 14.60
CA THR A 21 18.06 -14.15 15.57
C THR A 21 18.93 -12.90 15.66
N VAL A 22 18.36 -11.72 15.40
CA VAL A 22 19.01 -10.44 15.70
C VAL A 22 18.61 -10.03 17.11
N THR A 23 19.58 -9.98 18.02
CA THR A 23 19.45 -9.47 19.39
C THR A 23 19.44 -7.94 19.38
N VAL A 24 18.37 -7.33 19.89
CA VAL A 24 18.31 -5.89 20.15
C VAL A 24 18.80 -5.65 21.59
N SER A 25 19.96 -5.03 21.72
CA SER A 25 20.52 -4.63 23.02
C SER A 25 19.76 -3.42 23.56
N ASN A 26 19.05 -3.62 24.67
CA ASN A 26 18.49 -2.55 25.51
C ASN A 26 19.62 -1.86 26.28
N SER A 27 19.72 -0.54 26.16
CA SER A 27 20.45 0.29 27.12
C SER A 27 19.62 1.51 27.49
N SER A 28 18.97 1.42 28.64
CA SER A 28 18.34 2.53 29.36
C SER A 28 19.39 3.15 30.28
N ILE A 29 19.71 4.43 30.12
CA ILE A 29 20.24 5.33 31.18
C ILE A 29 19.92 6.76 30.71
N PHE A 30 19.07 7.46 31.45
CA PHE A 30 19.21 8.85 31.93
C PHE A 30 17.86 9.34 32.49
N GLN A 31 17.76 9.37 33.82
CA GLN A 31 16.76 10.13 34.57
C GLN A 31 17.14 11.61 34.55
N ALA A 32 16.18 12.50 34.31
CA ALA A 32 16.30 13.91 34.67
C ALA A 32 14.97 14.39 35.23
N THR A 33 14.96 14.56 36.56
CA THR A 33 13.98 15.30 37.35
C THR A 33 14.10 16.80 37.07
N ALA A 34 13.00 17.47 36.72
CA ALA A 34 12.94 18.93 36.66
C ALA A 34 11.95 19.46 37.70
N GLN A 35 12.50 20.21 38.66
CA GLN A 35 11.81 20.90 39.74
C GLN A 35 11.17 22.22 39.25
N LYS A 36 10.11 22.60 39.94
CA LYS A 36 9.34 23.85 39.83
C LYS A 36 10.10 25.02 40.49
N PRO A 37 10.14 26.24 39.90
CA PRO A 37 10.56 27.45 40.62
C PRO A 37 9.36 28.25 41.20
N PRO A 38 9.60 29.11 42.21
CA PRO A 38 8.57 29.73 43.06
C PRO A 38 8.04 31.09 42.53
N ALA A 39 7.06 31.63 43.26
CA ALA A 39 6.23 32.79 42.92
C ALA A 39 6.64 34.12 43.58
N GLY A 40 6.24 35.23 42.95
CA GLY A 40 5.98 36.56 43.57
C GLY A 40 6.36 37.75 42.66
N PRO A 41 5.82 38.97 42.86
CA PRO A 41 4.52 39.39 43.41
C PRO A 41 3.70 40.29 42.45
N SER A 42 2.52 40.68 42.94
CA SER A 42 1.34 41.33 42.35
C SER A 42 1.47 42.79 41.88
N SER A 43 0.68 43.15 40.85
CA SER A 43 -0.06 44.42 40.77
C SER A 43 -1.25 44.35 39.78
N THR A 44 -2.48 44.52 40.32
CA THR A 44 -3.65 45.31 39.82
C THR A 44 -3.66 45.74 38.33
N THR A 45 -4.72 45.58 37.53
CA THR A 45 -6.15 45.91 37.68
C THR A 45 -6.97 45.32 36.51
N GLY A 46 -8.30 45.10 36.69
CA GLY A 46 -9.27 45.27 35.59
C GLY A 46 -10.14 44.08 35.16
N GLY A 47 -11.22 43.82 35.91
CA GLY A 47 -12.61 43.61 35.44
C GLY A 47 -12.95 42.62 34.32
N GLY A 48 -13.82 41.64 34.64
CA GLY A 48 -14.63 40.92 33.64
C GLY A 48 -15.17 39.58 34.12
N TYR A 49 -16.26 39.57 34.89
CA TYR A 49 -16.99 38.36 35.27
C TYR A 49 -17.80 37.82 34.09
N ILE A 50 -17.57 36.56 33.69
CA ILE A 50 -18.53 35.76 32.91
C ILE A 50 -18.72 34.42 33.62
N SER A 51 -19.97 34.17 34.03
CA SER A 51 -20.44 32.97 34.72
C SER A 51 -20.39 31.75 33.79
N ILE A 52 -19.70 30.67 34.21
CA ILE A 52 -19.74 29.37 33.56
C ILE A 52 -20.77 28.51 34.28
N SER A 53 -21.95 28.35 33.67
CA SER A 53 -22.97 27.40 34.09
C SER A 53 -22.50 25.96 33.78
N ARG A 54 -22.41 25.15 34.83
CA ARG A 54 -22.20 23.69 34.74
C ARG A 54 -23.42 23.06 34.07
N SER A 55 -23.27 22.61 32.82
CA SER A 55 -24.21 21.68 32.19
C SER A 55 -23.80 20.23 32.48
N THR A 56 -24.67 19.55 33.21
CA THR A 56 -24.68 18.12 33.49
C THR A 56 -24.57 17.32 32.18
N LYS A 57 -23.50 16.54 32.02
CA LYS A 57 -23.38 15.54 30.95
C LYS A 57 -24.41 14.44 31.16
N LEU A 58 -25.56 14.58 30.51
CA LEU A 58 -26.44 13.46 30.18
C LEU A 58 -25.71 12.58 29.15
N VAL A 59 -25.27 11.42 29.59
CA VAL A 59 -24.80 10.33 28.72
C VAL A 59 -26.01 9.81 27.94
N GLN A 60 -26.26 10.38 26.76
CA GLN A 60 -27.10 9.73 25.76
C GLN A 60 -26.22 8.78 24.96
N GLN A 61 -26.41 7.48 25.19
CA GLN A 61 -25.88 6.47 24.28
C GLN A 61 -26.54 6.67 22.91
N PRO A 62 -25.78 6.77 21.81
CA PRO A 62 -26.37 6.90 20.50
C PRO A 62 -27.02 5.56 20.11
N ASP A 63 -28.29 5.65 19.71
CA ASP A 63 -29.12 4.57 19.14
C ASP A 63 -28.31 3.71 18.13
N GLY A 64 -28.43 2.38 18.23
CA GLY A 64 -27.82 1.43 17.31
C GLY A 64 -28.14 1.72 15.84
N ARG A 65 -29.32 2.30 15.55
CA ARG A 65 -29.72 2.75 14.21
C ARG A 65 -28.86 3.91 13.71
N ALA A 66 -28.46 4.85 14.57
CA ALA A 66 -27.59 5.97 14.22
C ALA A 66 -26.18 5.48 13.85
N ARG A 67 -25.62 4.55 14.64
CA ARG A 67 -24.30 3.93 14.37
C ARG A 67 -24.29 3.15 13.05
N ILE A 68 -25.39 2.48 12.72
CA ILE A 68 -25.57 1.77 11.45
C ILE A 68 -25.58 2.74 10.27
N LYS A 69 -26.33 3.84 10.38
CA LYS A 69 -26.44 4.85 9.32
C LYS A 69 -25.08 5.49 9.02
N THR A 70 -24.35 5.92 10.04
CA THR A 70 -22.98 6.47 9.90
C THR A 70 -22.03 5.47 9.23
N TRP A 71 -22.18 4.18 9.51
CA TRP A 71 -21.35 3.13 8.90
C TRP A 71 -21.67 2.87 7.43
N VAL A 72 -22.96 2.77 7.08
CA VAL A 72 -23.38 2.65 5.68
C VAL A 72 -22.96 3.88 4.88
N ASP A 73 -23.04 5.07 5.48
CA ASP A 73 -22.55 6.30 4.87
C ASP A 73 -21.02 6.25 4.64
N SER A 74 -20.26 5.67 5.57
CA SER A 74 -18.83 5.40 5.39
C SER A 74 -18.54 4.36 4.29
N MET A 75 -19.34 3.30 4.19
CA MET A 75 -19.25 2.34 3.07
C MET A 75 -19.58 2.99 1.73
N ARG A 76 -20.53 3.94 1.71
CA ARG A 76 -20.89 4.74 0.53
C ARG A 76 -19.77 5.70 0.15
N ALA A 77 -19.16 6.39 1.11
CA ALA A 77 -18.01 7.27 0.87
C ALA A 77 -16.79 6.49 0.32
N SER A 78 -16.63 5.25 0.76
CA SER A 78 -15.58 4.35 0.26
C SER A 78 -15.91 3.74 -1.11
N SER A 79 -17.14 3.91 -1.62
CA SER A 79 -17.59 3.30 -2.87
C SER A 79 -17.42 4.28 -4.06
N PRO A 80 -16.65 3.92 -5.12
CA PRO A 80 -16.44 4.80 -6.27
C PRO A 80 -17.65 4.94 -7.21
N SER A 81 -18.88 4.68 -6.75
CA SER A 81 -20.09 4.80 -7.58
C SER A 81 -21.06 5.80 -7.01
N ARG A 82 -20.76 7.08 -7.26
CA ARG A 82 -21.78 8.06 -7.62
C ARG A 82 -21.17 8.98 -8.68
N ILE A 83 -21.22 8.51 -9.94
CA ILE A 83 -21.41 9.43 -11.05
C ILE A 83 -22.81 10.02 -10.82
N LYS A 84 -22.89 11.09 -10.02
CA LYS A 84 -23.97 12.05 -10.23
C LYS A 84 -23.39 13.04 -11.24
N PRO A 85 -24.00 13.21 -12.42
CA PRO A 85 -23.88 14.50 -13.07
C PRO A 85 -24.49 15.48 -12.09
N THR A 86 -23.67 16.28 -11.41
CA THR A 86 -24.16 17.48 -10.75
C THR A 86 -24.70 18.37 -11.87
N PRO A 87 -26.00 18.72 -11.87
CA PRO A 87 -26.48 19.75 -12.76
C PRO A 87 -25.82 21.06 -12.31
N SER A 88 -25.25 21.80 -13.27
CA SER A 88 -24.49 23.05 -13.12
C SER A 88 -23.17 22.95 -12.33
N LEU A 89 -22.06 23.13 -13.04
CA LEU A 89 -20.75 23.49 -12.50
C LEU A 89 -20.91 24.85 -11.78
N SER A 90 -20.70 24.87 -10.47
CA SER A 90 -20.53 26.12 -9.71
C SER A 90 -19.05 26.50 -9.71
N ASP A 91 -18.76 27.81 -9.72
CA ASP A 91 -17.38 28.34 -9.77
C ASP A 91 -16.48 27.80 -8.64
N HIS A 92 -17.06 27.43 -7.49
CA HIS A 92 -16.33 26.88 -6.34
C HIS A 92 -15.65 25.51 -6.59
N ASP A 93 -16.23 24.63 -7.41
CA ASP A 93 -15.62 23.32 -7.71
C ASP A 93 -14.47 23.43 -8.72
N HIS A 94 -14.52 24.43 -9.61
CA HIS A 94 -13.44 24.73 -10.55
C HIS A 94 -12.20 25.29 -9.85
N ASP A 95 -12.38 26.18 -8.87
CA ASP A 95 -11.27 26.73 -8.07
C ASP A 95 -10.60 25.66 -7.21
N ASN A 96 -11.38 24.77 -6.60
CA ASN A 96 -10.84 23.69 -5.77
C ASN A 96 -10.03 22.68 -6.61
N ASN A 97 -10.53 22.34 -7.81
CA ASN A 97 -9.80 21.46 -8.72
C ASN A 97 -8.52 22.12 -9.26
N SER A 98 -8.58 23.41 -9.60
CA SER A 98 -7.42 24.17 -10.07
C SER A 98 -6.34 24.30 -8.98
N SER A 99 -6.76 24.59 -7.74
CA SER A 99 -5.86 24.59 -6.58
C SER A 99 -5.26 23.21 -6.30
N TRP A 100 -6.06 22.14 -6.41
CA TRP A 100 -5.55 20.77 -6.23
C TRP A 100 -4.51 20.41 -7.30
N MET A 101 -4.76 20.74 -8.56
CA MET A 101 -3.81 20.51 -9.65
C MET A 101 -2.52 21.33 -9.50
N LEU A 102 -2.57 22.50 -8.84
CA LEU A 102 -1.38 23.27 -8.51
C LEU A 102 -0.49 22.56 -7.49
N HIS A 103 -1.10 21.89 -6.49
CA HIS A 103 -0.37 21.18 -5.44
C HIS A 103 0.05 19.76 -5.85
N HIS A 104 -0.67 19.15 -6.80
CA HIS A 104 -0.43 17.80 -7.29
C HIS A 104 -0.43 17.76 -8.84
N PRO A 105 0.51 18.47 -9.49
CA PRO A 105 0.54 18.58 -10.94
C PRO A 105 0.74 17.22 -11.62
N SER A 106 0.37 17.15 -12.89
CA SER A 106 0.55 15.96 -13.72
C SER A 106 2.03 15.53 -13.75
N ALA A 107 2.30 14.28 -13.40
CA ALA A 107 3.67 13.73 -13.47
C ALA A 107 4.18 13.63 -14.92
N LEU A 108 3.29 13.60 -15.91
CA LEU A 108 3.67 13.65 -17.32
C LEU A 108 4.13 15.06 -17.72
N ASP A 109 3.43 16.09 -17.24
CA ASP A 109 3.76 17.49 -17.54
C ASP A 109 5.05 17.90 -16.80
N MET A 110 5.22 17.40 -15.58
CA MET A 110 6.38 17.66 -14.73
C MET A 110 7.54 16.66 -14.93
N PHE A 111 7.47 15.81 -15.95
CA PHE A 111 8.39 14.70 -16.13
C PHE A 111 9.86 15.14 -16.15
N ASP A 112 10.19 16.21 -16.88
CA ASP A 112 11.59 16.66 -17.00
C ASP A 112 12.13 17.18 -15.66
N GLN A 113 11.29 17.78 -14.82
CA GLN A 113 11.66 18.20 -13.46
C GLN A 113 11.86 17.00 -12.53
N ILE A 114 10.99 15.99 -12.63
CA ILE A 114 11.13 14.73 -11.87
C ILE A 114 12.47 14.06 -12.22
N ILE A 115 12.79 14.00 -13.51
CA ILE A 115 14.05 13.44 -13.99
C ILE A 115 15.24 14.25 -13.52
N ASP A 116 15.18 15.58 -13.60
CA ASP A 116 16.25 16.45 -13.13
C ASP A 116 16.54 16.25 -11.63
N ALA A 117 15.49 16.17 -10.80
CA ALA A 117 15.60 15.90 -9.36
C ALA A 117 16.18 14.51 -9.03
N SER A 118 16.10 13.57 -9.98
CA SER A 118 16.63 12.21 -9.86
C SER A 118 18.08 12.06 -10.34
N LYS A 119 18.67 13.09 -10.97
CA LYS A 119 20.04 13.03 -11.49
C LYS A 119 21.04 12.68 -10.39
N GLY A 120 22.00 11.80 -10.72
CA GLY A 120 23.01 11.30 -9.78
C GLY A 120 22.48 10.28 -8.76
N LYS A 121 21.17 9.99 -8.74
CA LYS A 121 20.55 9.05 -7.80
C LYS A 121 20.04 7.80 -8.52
N GLN A 122 19.94 6.72 -7.77
CA GLN A 122 19.33 5.48 -8.20
C GLN A 122 17.81 5.54 -8.10
N ILE A 123 17.11 5.54 -9.23
CA ILE A 123 15.65 5.39 -9.22
C ILE A 123 15.28 3.96 -8.82
N VAL A 124 14.32 3.83 -7.89
CA VAL A 124 13.68 2.58 -7.50
C VAL A 124 12.17 2.73 -7.64
N MET A 125 11.55 1.85 -8.42
CA MET A 125 10.13 1.93 -8.75
C MET A 125 9.28 1.05 -7.83
N PHE A 126 8.22 1.61 -7.28
CA PHE A 126 7.18 0.91 -6.54
C PHE A 126 5.84 1.15 -7.22
N LEU A 127 5.18 0.07 -7.63
CA LEU A 127 3.97 0.16 -8.43
C LEU A 127 2.85 -0.61 -7.73
N ASP A 128 1.77 0.07 -7.39
CA ASP A 128 0.53 -0.59 -7.06
C ASP A 128 -0.07 -1.28 -8.30
N TYR A 129 -1.02 -2.21 -8.09
CA TYR A 129 -1.59 -3.00 -9.18
C TYR A 129 -2.99 -2.54 -9.61
N ASP A 130 -3.98 -2.64 -8.72
CA ASP A 130 -5.39 -2.41 -9.05
C ASP A 130 -5.70 -0.92 -9.10
N GLY A 131 -6.20 -0.40 -10.22
CA GLY A 131 -6.39 1.04 -10.41
C GLY A 131 -5.15 1.80 -10.84
N THR A 132 -3.97 1.16 -10.77
CA THR A 132 -2.68 1.73 -11.17
C THR A 132 -2.16 1.11 -12.46
N LEU A 133 -1.87 -0.20 -12.46
CA LEU A 133 -1.36 -0.93 -13.63
C LEU A 133 -2.45 -1.68 -14.40
N SER A 134 -3.58 -1.95 -13.74
CA SER A 134 -4.78 -2.54 -14.30
C SER A 134 -5.97 -1.64 -14.00
N PRO A 135 -6.97 -1.51 -14.89
CA PRO A 135 -8.21 -0.83 -14.54
C PRO A 135 -8.94 -1.54 -13.39
N ILE A 136 -9.74 -0.78 -12.64
CA ILE A 136 -10.63 -1.32 -11.63
C ILE A 136 -11.79 -2.01 -12.34
N VAL A 137 -11.99 -3.28 -12.06
CA VAL A 137 -13.05 -4.13 -12.63
C VAL A 137 -13.97 -4.65 -11.54
N ASP A 138 -15.14 -5.16 -11.94
CA ASP A 138 -16.12 -5.69 -10.98
C ASP A 138 -15.74 -7.07 -10.46
N ASP A 139 -15.22 -7.93 -11.34
CA ASP A 139 -14.66 -9.22 -10.95
C ASP A 139 -13.15 -9.08 -10.69
N PRO A 140 -12.69 -9.17 -9.43
CA PRO A 140 -11.28 -9.05 -9.11
C PRO A 140 -10.41 -10.15 -9.76
N ASP A 141 -10.98 -11.26 -10.22
CA ASP A 141 -10.24 -12.30 -10.96
C ASP A 141 -9.96 -11.91 -12.43
N ARG A 142 -10.57 -10.82 -12.91
CA ARG A 142 -10.44 -10.31 -14.28
C ARG A 142 -9.68 -8.99 -14.40
N ALA A 143 -9.01 -8.56 -13.32
CA ALA A 143 -8.19 -7.35 -13.29
C ALA A 143 -6.87 -7.58 -14.04
N PHE A 144 -6.92 -7.85 -15.33
CA PHE A 144 -5.75 -8.14 -16.14
C PHE A 144 -5.04 -6.85 -16.57
N MET A 145 -3.73 -6.82 -16.36
CA MET A 145 -2.82 -5.88 -17.01
C MET A 145 -2.75 -6.17 -18.52
N SER A 146 -2.80 -5.11 -19.34
CA SER A 146 -2.63 -5.24 -20.80
C SER A 146 -1.21 -5.70 -21.17
N ASP A 147 -1.05 -6.33 -22.33
CA ASP A 147 0.26 -6.74 -22.82
C ASP A 147 1.21 -5.56 -23.06
N ALA A 148 0.65 -4.42 -23.49
CA ALA A 148 1.40 -3.17 -23.64
C ALA A 148 1.94 -2.66 -22.30
N MET A 149 1.12 -2.68 -21.24
CA MET A 149 1.56 -2.32 -19.89
C MET A 149 2.60 -3.30 -19.37
N ARG A 150 2.39 -4.61 -19.55
CA ARG A 150 3.36 -5.66 -19.15
C ARG A 150 4.72 -5.46 -19.81
N LYS A 151 4.74 -5.20 -21.13
CA LYS A 151 5.96 -4.89 -21.88
C LYS A 151 6.65 -3.62 -21.38
N THR A 152 5.85 -2.61 -21.02
CA THR A 152 6.34 -1.35 -20.45
C THR A 152 7.01 -1.58 -19.10
N VAL A 153 6.33 -2.22 -18.14
CA VAL A 153 6.88 -2.56 -16.82
C VAL A 153 8.13 -3.41 -16.95
N LYS A 154 8.13 -4.40 -17.85
CA LYS A 154 9.32 -5.21 -18.16
C LYS A 154 10.51 -4.36 -18.61
N THR A 155 10.26 -3.35 -19.44
CA THR A 155 11.32 -2.46 -19.94
C THR A 155 11.86 -1.58 -18.82
N VAL A 156 11.00 -1.06 -17.95
CA VAL A 156 11.39 -0.30 -16.75
C VAL A 156 12.25 -1.16 -15.82
N ALA A 157 11.84 -2.41 -15.56
CA ALA A 157 12.54 -3.33 -14.66
C ALA A 157 13.94 -3.73 -15.12
N ARG A 158 14.24 -3.62 -16.42
CA ARG A 158 15.61 -3.82 -16.94
C ARG A 158 16.57 -2.70 -16.56
N SER A 159 16.01 -1.51 -16.29
CA SER A 159 16.74 -0.27 -16.06
C SER A 159 16.76 0.12 -14.58
N PHE A 160 15.71 -0.24 -13.83
CA PHE A 160 15.49 0.20 -12.47
C PHE A 160 15.00 -0.97 -11.60
N PRO A 161 15.50 -1.14 -10.36
CA PRO A 161 14.86 -2.03 -9.39
C PRO A 161 13.38 -1.66 -9.27
N THR A 162 12.52 -2.66 -9.44
CA THR A 162 11.07 -2.45 -9.54
C THR A 162 10.33 -3.46 -8.68
N ALA A 163 9.38 -2.97 -7.87
CA ALA A 163 8.51 -3.77 -7.01
C ALA A 163 7.04 -3.54 -7.35
N ILE A 164 6.27 -4.63 -7.39
CA ILE A 164 4.81 -4.58 -7.36
C ILE A 164 4.35 -4.66 -5.90
N VAL A 165 3.58 -3.68 -5.44
CA VAL A 165 3.06 -3.61 -4.06
C VAL A 165 1.54 -3.66 -4.10
N SER A 166 0.93 -4.76 -3.67
CA SER A 166 -0.51 -5.01 -3.85
C SER A 166 -1.19 -5.51 -2.58
N GLY A 167 -2.47 -5.18 -2.44
CA GLY A 167 -3.34 -5.80 -1.43
C GLY A 167 -3.65 -7.27 -1.70
N ARG A 168 -3.50 -7.74 -2.95
CA ARG A 168 -3.75 -9.12 -3.36
C ARG A 168 -2.71 -10.09 -2.80
N ARG A 169 -3.07 -11.36 -2.69
CA ARG A 169 -2.07 -12.43 -2.48
C ARG A 169 -0.97 -12.38 -3.55
N ARG A 170 0.27 -12.60 -3.12
CA ARG A 170 1.49 -12.42 -3.91
C ARG A 170 1.50 -13.23 -5.21
N ASP A 171 1.09 -14.49 -5.14
CA ASP A 171 1.01 -15.41 -6.28
C ASP A 171 -0.10 -15.05 -7.28
N LYS A 172 -1.22 -14.47 -6.82
CA LYS A 172 -2.27 -13.98 -7.71
C LYS A 172 -1.82 -12.75 -8.51
N VAL A 173 -1.24 -11.76 -7.84
CA VAL A 173 -0.69 -10.60 -8.56
C VAL A 173 0.49 -10.99 -9.46
N TYR A 174 1.32 -11.95 -9.04
CA TYR A 174 2.32 -12.56 -9.92
C TYR A 174 1.68 -13.24 -11.13
N GLY A 175 0.58 -13.99 -10.94
CA GLY A 175 -0.17 -14.64 -12.02
C GLY A 175 -0.72 -13.66 -13.07
N PHE A 176 -1.04 -12.43 -12.66
CA PHE A 176 -1.42 -11.37 -13.58
C PHE A 176 -0.24 -10.69 -14.27
N VAL A 177 0.84 -10.39 -13.53
CA VAL A 177 2.00 -9.60 -14.02
C VAL A 177 3.04 -10.45 -14.77
N ARG A 178 3.29 -11.68 -14.32
CA ARG A 178 4.16 -12.70 -14.97
C ARG A 178 5.56 -12.21 -15.37
N LEU A 179 6.19 -11.39 -14.52
CA LEU A 179 7.56 -10.90 -14.71
C LEU A 179 8.42 -11.42 -13.56
N GLY A 180 9.39 -12.28 -13.86
CA GLY A 180 10.21 -12.96 -12.85
C GLY A 180 11.32 -12.07 -12.28
N GLU A 181 11.60 -10.94 -12.94
CA GLU A 181 12.62 -9.95 -12.62
C GLU A 181 12.18 -8.90 -11.59
N LEU A 182 10.91 -8.93 -11.14
CA LEU A 182 10.36 -7.95 -10.19
C LEU A 182 10.38 -8.46 -8.76
N TYR A 183 10.39 -7.53 -7.81
CA TYR A 183 9.97 -7.79 -6.44
C TYR A 183 8.44 -7.80 -6.36
N TYR A 184 7.89 -8.65 -5.50
CA TYR A 184 6.44 -8.73 -5.27
C TYR A 184 6.14 -8.67 -3.78
N ALA A 185 5.43 -7.63 -3.38
CA ALA A 185 4.89 -7.42 -2.05
C ALA A 185 3.36 -7.59 -2.10
N GLY A 186 2.89 -8.80 -1.77
CA GLY A 186 1.47 -9.12 -1.67
C GLY A 186 0.92 -8.87 -0.27
N SER A 187 -0.40 -8.98 -0.12
CA SER A 187 -1.11 -8.87 1.15
C SER A 187 -0.81 -7.55 1.86
N HIS A 188 -0.82 -6.43 1.12
CA HIS A 188 -0.44 -5.10 1.62
C HIS A 188 1.00 -5.05 2.13
N GLY A 189 1.87 -5.85 1.53
CA GLY A 189 3.29 -5.94 1.86
C GLY A 189 3.64 -6.93 2.97
N MET A 190 2.70 -7.74 3.46
CA MET A 190 2.98 -8.80 4.43
C MET A 190 3.49 -10.10 3.80
N ASP A 191 3.53 -10.21 2.47
CA ASP A 191 4.17 -11.32 1.76
C ASP A 191 5.10 -10.80 0.68
N ILE A 192 6.39 -10.62 1.01
CA ILE A 192 7.39 -10.07 0.08
C ILE A 192 8.27 -11.18 -0.47
N LYS A 193 8.49 -11.18 -1.79
CA LYS A 193 9.50 -12.00 -2.47
C LYS A 193 10.35 -11.16 -3.41
N GLY A 194 11.64 -11.44 -3.44
CA GLY A 194 12.54 -10.96 -4.48
C GLY A 194 12.35 -11.65 -5.83
N PRO A 195 13.06 -11.17 -6.87
CA PRO A 195 13.07 -11.76 -8.19
C PRO A 195 13.44 -13.24 -8.18
N THR A 196 12.87 -14.00 -9.12
CA THR A 196 13.18 -15.42 -9.37
C THR A 196 14.07 -15.63 -10.59
N LYS A 197 14.26 -14.57 -11.39
CA LYS A 197 15.21 -14.50 -12.49
C LYS A 197 16.25 -13.45 -12.17
N ASP A 198 17.44 -13.62 -12.73
CA ASP A 198 18.50 -12.62 -12.60
C ASP A 198 17.97 -11.25 -13.00
N SER A 199 18.04 -10.32 -12.05
CA SER A 199 17.90 -8.91 -12.36
C SER A 199 19.25 -8.39 -12.80
N ASN A 200 19.30 -7.47 -13.76
CA ASN A 200 20.54 -6.79 -14.13
C ASN A 200 21.14 -5.97 -12.96
N TYR A 201 20.38 -5.79 -11.87
CA TYR A 201 20.83 -5.17 -10.63
C TYR A 201 21.55 -6.19 -9.74
N LYS A 202 22.86 -6.36 -9.98
CA LYS A 202 23.75 -7.30 -9.27
C LYS A 202 24.07 -6.95 -7.81
N LYS A 203 23.36 -6.03 -7.16
CA LYS A 203 23.66 -5.61 -5.78
C LYS A 203 22.97 -6.47 -4.71
N CYS A 204 22.05 -7.35 -5.08
CA CYS A 204 21.31 -8.18 -4.14
C CYS A 204 21.81 -9.63 -4.22
N THR A 205 22.59 -10.07 -3.23
CA THR A 205 23.21 -11.40 -3.16
C THR A 205 22.36 -12.44 -2.41
N GLN A 206 21.17 -12.08 -1.92
CA GLN A 206 20.37 -12.94 -1.04
C GLN A 206 18.91 -13.06 -1.51
N SER A 207 18.34 -14.27 -1.42
CA SER A 207 16.94 -14.51 -1.72
C SER A 207 16.05 -13.76 -0.71
N VAL A 208 15.35 -12.73 -1.17
CA VAL A 208 14.42 -11.97 -0.32
C VAL A 208 13.11 -12.75 -0.16
N LEU A 209 12.80 -13.16 1.07
CA LEU A 209 11.49 -13.65 1.49
C LEU A 209 11.18 -13.05 2.85
N PHE A 210 10.06 -12.33 2.97
CA PHE A 210 9.69 -11.67 4.22
C PHE A 210 8.19 -11.74 4.47
N GLN A 211 7.82 -12.25 5.66
CA GLN A 211 6.45 -12.56 6.06
C GLN A 211 6.25 -12.26 7.55
N PRO A 212 6.07 -10.98 7.93
CA PRO A 212 6.08 -10.54 9.34
C PRO A 212 4.84 -11.03 10.12
N ALA A 213 3.81 -11.50 9.41
CA ALA A 213 2.54 -11.96 9.98
C ALA A 213 2.37 -13.49 9.95
N SER A 214 3.46 -14.26 9.79
CA SER A 214 3.42 -15.73 9.63
C SER A 214 2.67 -16.45 10.75
N GLU A 215 2.79 -15.96 11.98
CA GLU A 215 2.10 -16.51 13.16
C GLU A 215 0.57 -16.41 13.09
N PHE A 216 0.03 -15.48 12.29
CA PHE A 216 -1.42 -15.28 12.15
C PHE A 216 -2.07 -16.20 11.12
N LEU A 217 -1.31 -16.97 10.32
CA LEU A 217 -1.87 -17.79 9.23
C LEU A 217 -2.96 -18.77 9.70
N PRO A 218 -2.79 -19.52 10.80
CA PRO A 218 -3.85 -20.42 11.27
C PRO A 218 -5.12 -19.68 11.65
N MET A 219 -5.00 -18.50 12.28
CA MET A 219 -6.13 -17.65 12.64
C MET A 219 -6.82 -17.10 11.39
N ILE A 220 -6.08 -16.61 10.40
CA ILE A 220 -6.64 -16.10 9.15
C ILE A 220 -7.42 -17.19 8.41
N ASP A 221 -6.89 -18.42 8.36
CA ASP A 221 -7.59 -19.54 7.74
C ASP A 221 -8.86 -19.95 8.51
N GLN A 222 -8.87 -19.84 9.84
CA GLN A 222 -10.08 -20.04 10.64
C GLN A 222 -11.13 -18.97 10.33
N VAL A 223 -10.75 -17.69 10.42
CA VAL A 223 -11.67 -16.56 10.15
C VAL A 223 -12.20 -16.60 8.72
N TYR A 224 -11.39 -17.03 7.75
CA TYR A 224 -11.83 -17.22 6.38
C TYR A 224 -13.00 -18.18 6.28
N LYS A 225 -12.92 -19.36 6.91
CA LYS A 225 -13.99 -20.37 6.90
C LYS A 225 -15.25 -19.83 7.56
N GLU A 226 -15.12 -19.14 8.68
CA GLU A 226 -16.25 -18.53 9.40
C GLU A 226 -16.92 -17.43 8.57
N LEU A 227 -16.14 -16.56 7.92
CA LEU A 227 -16.67 -15.52 7.03
C LEU A 227 -17.38 -16.11 5.82
N VAL A 228 -16.82 -17.14 5.18
CA VAL A 228 -17.46 -17.83 4.05
C VAL A 228 -18.83 -18.36 4.45
N GLU A 229 -18.93 -19.06 5.58
CA GLU A 229 -20.19 -19.61 6.04
C GLU A 229 -21.18 -18.50 6.44
N LYS A 230 -20.73 -17.50 7.19
CA LYS A 230 -21.58 -16.41 7.69
C LYS A 230 -22.18 -15.55 6.57
N THR A 231 -21.43 -15.37 5.48
CA THR A 231 -21.82 -14.48 4.38
C THR A 231 -22.51 -15.20 3.22
N LYS A 232 -22.57 -16.54 3.25
CA LYS A 232 -23.17 -17.40 2.21
C LYS A 232 -24.61 -17.04 1.85
N SER A 233 -25.39 -16.53 2.80
CA SER A 233 -26.79 -16.12 2.61
C SER A 233 -26.95 -14.72 1.99
N THR A 234 -25.86 -14.01 1.72
CA THR A 234 -25.86 -12.65 1.14
C THR A 234 -25.50 -12.72 -0.35
N PRO A 235 -26.47 -12.66 -1.28
CA PRO A 235 -26.19 -12.72 -2.72
C PRO A 235 -25.23 -11.61 -3.15
N GLY A 236 -24.22 -11.99 -3.94
CA GLY A 236 -23.20 -11.09 -4.46
C GLY A 236 -22.02 -10.82 -3.53
N ALA A 237 -22.05 -11.29 -2.28
CA ALA A 237 -20.90 -11.21 -1.38
C ALA A 237 -19.85 -12.28 -1.77
N LYS A 238 -18.57 -11.90 -1.77
CA LYS A 238 -17.47 -12.83 -2.04
C LYS A 238 -16.37 -12.65 -1.01
N VAL A 239 -16.00 -13.73 -0.33
CA VAL A 239 -14.87 -13.75 0.60
C VAL A 239 -13.63 -14.27 -0.13
N GLU A 240 -12.55 -13.52 -0.09
CA GLU A 240 -11.26 -13.85 -0.71
C GLU A 240 -10.18 -13.97 0.37
N ASN A 241 -9.42 -15.07 0.32
CA ASN A 241 -8.25 -15.27 1.16
C ASN A 241 -6.99 -14.76 0.42
N ASN A 242 -6.47 -13.61 0.89
CA ASN A 242 -5.24 -12.99 0.42
C ASN A 242 -4.02 -13.36 1.29
N LYS A 243 -4.03 -14.53 1.93
CA LYS A 243 -2.99 -15.12 2.80
C LYS A 243 -2.80 -14.43 4.16
N PHE A 244 -2.41 -13.16 4.18
CA PHE A 244 -2.30 -12.36 5.41
C PHE A 244 -3.42 -11.31 5.54
N CYS A 245 -4.38 -11.34 4.62
CA CYS A 245 -5.51 -10.44 4.58
C CYS A 245 -6.72 -11.23 4.08
N LEU A 246 -7.90 -10.94 4.61
CA LEU A 246 -9.17 -11.42 4.05
C LEU A 246 -9.93 -10.24 3.49
N SER A 247 -10.62 -10.46 2.37
CA SER A 247 -11.39 -9.42 1.70
C SER A 247 -12.82 -9.91 1.52
N VAL A 248 -13.79 -9.18 2.09
CA VAL A 248 -15.22 -9.40 1.87
C VAL A 248 -15.70 -8.35 0.88
N HIS A 249 -15.80 -8.76 -0.38
CA HIS A 249 -16.27 -7.92 -1.48
C HIS A 249 -17.78 -7.79 -1.40
N TYR A 250 -18.28 -6.55 -1.45
CA TYR A 250 -19.71 -6.24 -1.42
C TYR A 250 -20.17 -5.44 -2.63
N ARG A 251 -19.34 -5.43 -3.69
CA ARG A 251 -19.61 -4.68 -4.91
C ARG A 251 -20.88 -5.12 -5.63
N CYS A 252 -21.11 -6.44 -5.67
CA CYS A 252 -22.27 -7.05 -6.30
C CYS A 252 -23.42 -7.28 -5.30
N VAL A 253 -23.32 -6.76 -4.08
CA VAL A 253 -24.35 -6.87 -3.04
C VAL A 253 -25.29 -5.67 -3.14
N GLU A 254 -26.59 -5.91 -3.07
CA GLU A 254 -27.61 -4.87 -3.00
C GLU A 254 -27.35 -3.91 -1.83
N GLU A 255 -27.40 -2.59 -2.06
CA GLU A 255 -27.03 -1.57 -1.05
C GLU A 255 -27.80 -1.72 0.27
N LYS A 256 -29.08 -2.09 0.21
CA LYS A 256 -29.91 -2.33 1.41
C LYS A 256 -29.37 -3.44 2.33
N LYS A 257 -28.54 -4.35 1.81
CA LYS A 257 -27.92 -5.46 2.56
C LYS A 257 -26.50 -5.14 3.05
N TRP A 258 -25.92 -3.98 2.70
CA TRP A 258 -24.54 -3.64 3.11
C TRP A 258 -24.38 -3.58 4.62
N SER A 259 -25.35 -3.00 5.33
CA SER A 259 -25.32 -2.95 6.80
C SER A 259 -25.35 -4.35 7.41
N GLU A 260 -26.21 -5.22 6.91
CA GLU A 260 -26.36 -6.59 7.40
C GLU A 260 -25.06 -7.38 7.19
N LEU A 261 -24.49 -7.31 5.99
CA LEU A 261 -23.20 -7.94 5.69
C LEU A 261 -22.08 -7.42 6.59
N ALA A 262 -22.00 -6.11 6.81
CA ALA A 262 -21.00 -5.53 7.71
C ALA A 262 -21.18 -6.01 9.16
N GLN A 263 -22.41 -6.20 9.62
CA GLN A 263 -22.69 -6.77 10.94
C GLN A 263 -22.29 -8.26 11.02
N GLN A 264 -22.56 -9.04 9.97
CA GLN A 264 -22.11 -10.43 9.86
C GLN A 264 -20.58 -10.52 10.00
N VAL A 265 -19.84 -9.72 9.23
CA VAL A 265 -18.37 -9.67 9.30
C VAL A 265 -17.89 -9.25 10.69
N LYS A 266 -18.46 -8.18 11.27
CA LYS A 266 -18.11 -7.74 12.63
C LYS A 266 -18.41 -8.79 13.69
N SER A 267 -19.48 -9.58 13.52
CA SER A 267 -19.85 -10.62 14.48
C SER A 267 -18.79 -11.73 14.55
N VAL A 268 -18.21 -12.11 13.41
CA VAL A 268 -17.09 -13.06 13.36
C VAL A 268 -15.88 -12.46 14.08
N LEU A 269 -15.53 -11.20 13.80
CA LEU A 269 -14.34 -10.56 14.37
C LEU A 269 -14.39 -10.29 15.88
N LYS A 270 -15.55 -10.45 16.55
CA LYS A 270 -15.64 -10.26 18.00
C LYS A 270 -14.72 -11.21 18.76
N ASP A 271 -14.52 -12.41 18.24
CA ASP A 271 -13.71 -13.46 18.88
C ASP A 271 -12.22 -13.36 18.47
N PHE A 272 -11.87 -12.40 17.61
CA PHE A 272 -10.52 -12.22 17.06
C PHE A 272 -10.02 -10.77 17.25
N PRO A 273 -9.76 -10.32 18.50
CA PRO A 273 -9.31 -8.95 18.77
C PRO A 273 -7.95 -8.60 18.15
N GLN A 274 -7.20 -9.61 17.72
CA GLN A 274 -5.92 -9.45 17.04
C GLN A 274 -6.08 -9.04 15.57
N LEU A 275 -7.30 -9.02 15.03
CA LEU A 275 -7.61 -8.61 13.67
C LEU A 275 -8.29 -7.24 13.65
N ARG A 276 -7.96 -6.42 12.67
CA ARG A 276 -8.63 -5.14 12.40
C ARG A 276 -9.46 -5.21 11.14
N LEU A 277 -10.61 -4.55 11.18
CA LEU A 277 -11.49 -4.35 10.02
C LEU A 277 -11.25 -2.96 9.43
N THR A 278 -10.82 -2.90 8.18
CA THR A 278 -10.70 -1.67 7.39
C THR A 278 -11.66 -1.70 6.20
N GLN A 279 -11.93 -0.52 5.63
CA GLN A 279 -12.81 -0.37 4.47
C GLN A 279 -11.99 0.11 3.29
N GLY A 280 -12.14 -0.57 2.16
CA GLY A 280 -11.61 -0.16 0.86
C GLY A 280 -12.74 0.06 -0.14
N ARG A 281 -12.40 0.09 -1.44
CA ARG A 281 -13.36 0.34 -2.51
C ARG A 281 -14.34 -0.81 -2.74
N LYS A 282 -15.50 -0.74 -2.08
CA LYS A 282 -16.53 -1.79 -2.07
C LYS A 282 -16.02 -3.14 -1.53
N VAL A 283 -15.11 -3.08 -0.57
CA VAL A 283 -14.51 -4.24 0.09
C VAL A 283 -14.29 -3.95 1.58
N LEU A 284 -14.60 -4.92 2.42
CA LEU A 284 -14.19 -4.94 3.82
C LEU A 284 -12.93 -5.79 3.94
N GLU A 285 -11.87 -5.25 4.52
CA GLU A 285 -10.59 -5.92 4.64
C GLU A 285 -10.29 -6.26 6.10
N ILE A 286 -9.88 -7.50 6.34
CA ILE A 286 -9.53 -8.02 7.65
C ILE A 286 -8.06 -8.34 7.64
N ARG A 287 -7.29 -7.75 8.56
CA ARG A 287 -5.83 -7.89 8.62
C ARG A 287 -5.35 -8.06 10.06
N PRO A 288 -4.22 -8.75 10.31
CA PRO A 288 -3.57 -8.72 11.61
C PRO A 288 -3.28 -7.29 12.08
N THR A 289 -3.46 -7.05 13.38
CA THR A 289 -3.14 -5.78 14.04
C THR A 289 -1.65 -5.72 14.35
N ILE A 290 -0.85 -5.67 13.29
CA ILE A 290 0.59 -5.44 13.36
C ILE A 290 0.92 -4.03 12.84
N LYS A 291 2.05 -3.47 13.28
CA LYS A 291 2.58 -2.19 12.78
C LYS A 291 3.22 -2.37 11.41
N TRP A 292 2.40 -2.70 10.42
CA TRP A 292 2.81 -2.94 9.04
C TRP A 292 1.80 -2.37 8.04
N ASP A 293 2.32 -1.76 6.98
CA ASP A 293 1.60 -1.13 5.89
C ASP A 293 2.48 -1.08 4.63
N LYS A 294 1.96 -0.49 3.54
CA LYS A 294 2.69 -0.36 2.27
C LYS A 294 3.92 0.55 2.38
N GLY A 295 3.92 1.51 3.30
CA GLY A 295 5.10 2.33 3.62
C GLY A 295 6.21 1.52 4.25
N LYS A 296 5.90 0.67 5.23
CA LYS A 296 6.86 -0.29 5.81
C LYS A 296 7.39 -1.30 4.79
N ALA A 297 6.53 -1.75 3.87
CA ALA A 297 6.98 -2.60 2.77
C ALA A 297 7.97 -1.89 1.84
N LEU A 298 7.75 -0.60 1.53
CA LEU A 298 8.70 0.21 0.77
C LEU A 298 10.03 0.35 1.50
N GLU A 299 10.03 0.65 2.80
CA GLU A 299 11.25 0.78 3.60
C GLU A 299 12.06 -0.52 3.59
N PHE A 300 11.39 -1.65 3.85
CA PHE A 300 12.00 -2.97 3.82
C PHE A 300 12.63 -3.31 2.46
N LEU A 301 11.94 -2.96 1.36
CA LEU A 301 12.45 -3.20 0.01
C LEU A 301 13.65 -2.31 -0.32
N LEU A 302 13.65 -1.04 0.09
CA LEU A 302 14.81 -0.16 -0.06
C LEU A 302 16.01 -0.68 0.75
N GLU A 303 15.78 -1.14 1.97
CA GLU A 303 16.80 -1.76 2.81
C GLU A 303 17.35 -3.03 2.16
N SER A 304 16.48 -3.92 1.67
CA SER A 304 16.86 -5.16 0.98
C SER A 304 17.67 -4.92 -0.30
N LEU A 305 17.50 -3.76 -0.93
CA LEU A 305 18.27 -3.32 -2.09
C LEU A 305 19.59 -2.63 -1.73
N GLY A 306 19.89 -2.49 -0.43
CA GLY A 306 21.11 -1.83 0.06
C GLY A 306 21.05 -0.31 -0.03
N PHE A 307 19.85 0.28 0.01
CA PHE A 307 19.62 1.73 0.06
C PHE A 307 19.17 2.20 1.46
N ASN A 308 19.49 1.43 2.50
CA ASN A 308 19.25 1.86 3.87
C ASN A 308 20.14 3.08 4.18
N ASN A 309 19.55 4.19 4.63
CA ASN A 309 20.23 5.46 4.94
C ASN A 309 21.10 6.08 3.82
N CYS A 310 20.91 5.70 2.55
CA CYS A 310 21.62 6.31 1.42
C CYS A 310 20.88 7.57 0.92
N SER A 311 21.63 8.64 0.62
CA SER A 311 21.14 9.82 -0.11
C SER A 311 20.94 9.57 -1.60
N ASP A 312 21.58 8.52 -2.11
CA ASP A 312 21.75 8.29 -3.54
C ASP A 312 20.63 7.43 -4.13
N VAL A 313 19.45 7.43 -3.48
CA VAL A 313 18.26 6.72 -3.94
C VAL A 313 17.13 7.70 -4.20
N PHE A 314 16.32 7.39 -5.21
CA PHE A 314 15.17 8.18 -5.62
C PHE A 314 13.95 7.26 -5.78
N PRO A 315 13.24 6.93 -4.69
CA PRO A 315 12.07 6.07 -4.75
C PRO A 315 10.92 6.79 -5.47
N VAL A 316 10.30 6.13 -6.44
CA VAL A 316 9.08 6.60 -7.09
C VAL A 316 7.98 5.59 -6.82
N TYR A 317 6.95 6.00 -6.08
CA TYR A 317 5.78 5.16 -5.82
C TYR A 317 4.58 5.66 -6.62
N ILE A 318 3.92 4.77 -7.35
CA ILE A 318 2.69 5.08 -8.09
C ILE A 318 1.56 4.22 -7.53
N GLY A 319 0.47 4.85 -7.09
CA GLY A 319 -0.66 4.15 -6.49
C GLY A 319 -1.96 4.94 -6.53
N ASP A 320 -3.10 4.27 -6.42
CA ASP A 320 -4.42 4.88 -6.62
C ASP A 320 -5.26 4.96 -5.33
N ASP A 321 -4.97 4.11 -4.33
CA ASP A 321 -5.87 3.86 -3.21
C ASP A 321 -5.33 4.40 -1.88
N ARG A 322 -6.23 4.46 -0.88
CA ARG A 322 -5.91 4.98 0.45
C ARG A 322 -4.72 4.27 1.10
N THR A 323 -4.49 2.99 0.79
CA THR A 323 -3.35 2.23 1.35
C THR A 323 -2.01 2.67 0.78
N ASP A 324 -1.98 3.33 -0.39
CA ASP A 324 -0.77 3.86 -0.99
C ASP A 324 -0.31 5.17 -0.32
N GLU A 325 -1.21 5.86 0.39
CA GLU A 325 -0.89 7.03 1.20
C GLU A 325 0.16 6.73 2.27
N ASP A 326 0.16 5.50 2.81
CA ASP A 326 1.18 5.08 3.77
C ASP A 326 2.58 5.12 3.15
N ALA A 327 2.71 4.74 1.86
CA ALA A 327 3.97 4.82 1.13
C ALA A 327 4.32 6.26 0.71
N PHE A 328 3.33 7.05 0.29
CA PHE A 328 3.55 8.46 -0.05
C PHE A 328 4.05 9.29 1.13
N LYS A 329 3.50 9.06 2.33
CA LYS A 329 3.96 9.71 3.56
C LYS A 329 5.40 9.40 3.88
N ILE A 330 5.78 8.11 3.84
CA ILE A 330 7.16 7.69 4.07
C ILE A 330 8.12 8.35 3.06
N ILE A 331 7.78 8.39 1.77
CA ILE A 331 8.61 9.06 0.76
C ILE A 331 8.77 10.56 1.06
N ARG A 332 7.65 11.23 1.41
CA ARG A 332 7.65 12.66 1.75
C ARG A 332 8.50 12.94 3.00
N GLU A 333 8.35 12.14 4.05
CA GLU A 333 9.11 12.25 5.30
C GLU A 333 10.61 12.03 5.08
N ARG A 334 10.98 11.10 4.18
CA ARG A 334 12.38 10.87 3.79
C ARG A 334 12.99 12.04 3.01
N GLY A 335 12.16 12.89 2.40
CA GLY A 335 12.61 13.98 1.52
C GLY A 335 13.35 13.50 0.27
N GLN A 336 13.16 12.24 -0.13
CA GLN A 336 13.85 11.59 -1.24
C GLN A 336 12.83 10.91 -2.15
N GLY A 337 12.85 11.24 -3.44
CA GLY A 337 11.91 10.68 -4.40
C GLY A 337 10.50 11.25 -4.23
N PHE A 338 9.52 10.64 -4.90
CA PHE A 338 8.16 11.18 -4.96
C PHE A 338 7.07 10.09 -5.02
N GLY A 339 5.93 10.38 -4.41
CA GLY A 339 4.68 9.66 -4.62
C GLY A 339 3.88 10.26 -5.78
N ILE A 340 3.22 9.41 -6.56
CA ILE A 340 2.35 9.77 -7.67
C ILE A 340 0.97 9.13 -7.44
N LEU A 341 -0.05 9.94 -7.22
CA LEU A 341 -1.43 9.47 -7.07
C LEU A 341 -2.07 9.21 -8.44
N VAL A 342 -2.72 8.06 -8.60
CA VAL A 342 -3.56 7.76 -9.76
C VAL A 342 -5.02 8.10 -9.44
N SER A 343 -5.54 9.19 -10.01
CA SER A 343 -6.93 9.61 -9.81
C SER A 343 -7.39 10.60 -10.87
N LYS A 344 -8.60 10.38 -11.41
CA LYS A 344 -9.28 11.37 -12.29
C LYS A 344 -9.82 12.58 -11.53
N PHE A 345 -9.97 12.45 -10.21
CA PHE A 345 -10.59 13.45 -9.35
C PHE A 345 -9.65 13.86 -8.21
N PRO A 346 -9.74 15.11 -7.74
CA PRO A 346 -9.03 15.54 -6.54
C PRO A 346 -9.26 14.62 -5.35
N LYS A 347 -8.18 14.32 -4.63
CA LYS A 347 -8.19 13.58 -3.36
C LYS A 347 -7.16 14.19 -2.41
N GLU A 348 -7.46 14.17 -1.12
CA GLU A 348 -6.43 14.42 -0.11
C GLU A 348 -5.33 13.37 -0.25
N THR A 349 -4.09 13.81 -0.43
CA THR A 349 -2.97 12.90 -0.70
C THR A 349 -1.63 13.49 -0.25
N SER A 350 -0.74 12.60 0.16
CA SER A 350 0.67 12.90 0.42
C SER A 350 1.54 12.75 -0.83
N ALA A 351 0.99 12.33 -1.96
CA ALA A 351 1.68 12.31 -3.25
C ALA A 351 2.10 13.72 -3.67
N SER A 352 3.20 13.82 -4.41
CA SER A 352 3.72 15.09 -4.95
C SER A 352 3.17 15.39 -6.34
N TYR A 353 2.81 14.35 -7.08
CA TYR A 353 2.28 14.47 -8.44
C TYR A 353 1.04 13.59 -8.59
N SER A 354 0.32 13.79 -9.70
CA SER A 354 -0.82 12.99 -10.07
C SER A 354 -0.72 12.44 -11.50
N LEU A 355 -1.43 11.34 -11.74
CA LEU A 355 -1.77 10.80 -13.06
C LEU A 355 -3.26 10.47 -13.02
N ARG A 356 -3.96 10.55 -14.15
CA ARG A 356 -5.42 10.42 -14.16
C ARG A 356 -5.89 8.97 -14.09
N GLU A 357 -5.20 8.08 -14.79
CA GLU A 357 -5.65 6.69 -14.96
C GLU A 357 -4.51 5.76 -15.44
N PRO A 358 -4.72 4.43 -15.50
CA PRO A 358 -3.66 3.48 -15.88
C PRO A 358 -2.99 3.73 -17.23
N SER A 359 -3.67 4.37 -18.20
CA SER A 359 -3.04 4.72 -19.48
C SER A 359 -1.95 5.79 -19.31
N GLU A 360 -2.16 6.79 -18.46
CA GLU A 360 -1.14 7.79 -18.16
C GLU A 360 0.02 7.23 -17.34
N VAL A 361 -0.25 6.25 -16.46
CA VAL A 361 0.80 5.46 -15.80
C VAL A 361 1.67 4.76 -16.83
N MET A 362 1.07 4.12 -17.85
CA MET A 362 1.82 3.48 -18.92
C MET A 362 2.69 4.49 -19.67
N ASN A 363 2.15 5.66 -20.03
CA ASN A 363 2.88 6.71 -20.74
C ASN A 363 4.07 7.23 -19.93
N PHE A 364 3.88 7.45 -18.63
CA PHE A 364 4.95 7.89 -17.73
C PHE A 364 6.09 6.86 -17.67
N LEU A 365 5.74 5.57 -17.50
CA LEU A 365 6.71 4.48 -17.47
C LEU A 365 7.43 4.28 -18.81
N GLN A 366 6.74 4.47 -19.94
CA GLN A 366 7.37 4.46 -21.27
C GLN A 366 8.38 5.59 -21.42
N ARG A 367 8.00 6.83 -21.07
CA ARG A 367 8.89 7.99 -21.12
C ARG A 367 10.11 7.81 -20.21
N LEU A 368 9.93 7.22 -19.02
CA LEU A 368 11.02 6.87 -18.10
C LEU A 368 12.00 5.86 -18.71
N ALA A 369 11.46 4.80 -19.32
CA ALA A 369 12.27 3.79 -19.99
C ALA A 369 13.03 4.35 -21.20
N GLU A 370 12.41 5.22 -21.98
CA GLU A 370 13.03 5.89 -23.13
C GLU A 370 14.12 6.85 -22.71
N TRP A 371 13.87 7.68 -21.69
CA TRP A 371 14.86 8.57 -21.12
C TRP A 371 16.12 7.80 -20.72
N LYS A 372 15.98 6.72 -19.95
CA LYS A 372 17.13 5.93 -19.51
C LYS A 372 17.92 5.32 -20.65
N LYS A 373 17.25 4.85 -21.72
CA LYS A 373 17.93 4.35 -22.93
C LYS A 373 18.80 5.44 -23.57
N ARG A 374 18.27 6.68 -23.67
CA ARG A 374 19.02 7.82 -24.23
C ARG A 374 20.18 8.24 -23.32
N SER A 375 20.02 8.15 -22.00
CA SER A 375 21.09 8.47 -21.04
C SER A 375 22.27 7.48 -21.06
N ILE A 376 22.07 6.28 -21.61
CA ILE A 376 23.12 5.23 -21.71
C ILE A 376 23.85 5.30 -23.06
N LEU A 377 23.25 5.89 -24.10
CA LEU A 377 23.90 6.04 -25.40
C LEU A 377 24.96 7.15 -25.31
N PRO A 378 26.20 6.91 -25.78
CA PRO A 378 27.21 7.97 -25.85
C PRO A 378 26.70 9.09 -26.76
N LEU A 379 26.93 10.34 -26.35
CA LEU A 379 26.61 11.50 -27.17
C LEU A 379 27.32 11.35 -28.53
N PRO A 380 26.61 11.41 -29.68
CA PRO A 380 27.27 11.40 -30.97
C PRO A 380 28.11 12.68 -31.08
N GLY A 381 29.44 12.57 -30.99
CA GLY A 381 30.35 13.69 -31.20
C GLY A 381 31.59 13.80 -30.32
N GLN A 382 31.82 12.91 -29.33
CA GLN A 382 33.14 12.85 -28.68
C GLN A 382 34.04 11.84 -29.39
N CYS A 383 34.64 12.26 -30.50
CA CYS A 383 35.91 11.67 -30.94
C CYS A 383 36.90 11.83 -29.79
N GLN A 384 37.40 10.71 -29.26
CA GLN A 384 38.63 10.70 -28.49
C GLN A 384 39.76 11.16 -29.43
N MET A 385 40.32 12.33 -29.17
CA MET A 385 41.67 12.68 -29.59
C MET A 385 42.65 12.29 -28.49
#